data_AF-A0A5C6ARX4-F1
#
_entry.id   AF-A0A5C6ARX4-F1
#
_cell.length_a   1.000
_cell.length_b   1.000
_cell.length_c   1.000
_cell.angle_alpha   90.00
_cell.angle_beta   90.00
_cell.angle_gamma   90.00
#
_symmetry.space_group_name_H-M   'P 1'
#
loop_
_entity.id
_entity.type
_entity.pdbx_description
1 polymer ?
#
loop_
_entity_poly.entity_id
_entity_poly.type
_entity_poly.pdbx_seq_one_letter_code
_entity_poly.pdbx_strand_id
1 'polypeptide(L)'
;MSDLDDSPPEIQTPTLWQQNHGNFLLFWVIAITLVGFIVLYARPDLPVEPPVDSTVELLEASDVGPSLVVRVTGKEDMPPGEVKIAIYDSAEAFRDPSKAYLKHSVPHENGIAVWLIPTEELPSSFGVAAYMDSDGDGELTKNQLGMPLEPFGFSRNARGLFGSPPEFGDTILNRPSETSQIEVLLR
;
A
#
# COMPACT_ATOMS: atom_id res chain seq x y z
N MET A 1 4.90 51.99 -84.78
CA MET A 1 4.63 52.64 -83.48
C MET A 1 3.44 51.91 -82.89
N SER A 2 3.72 50.90 -82.07
CA SER A 2 2.72 50.14 -81.31
C SER A 2 3.49 49.27 -80.32
N ASP A 3 3.86 49.92 -79.23
CA ASP A 3 3.86 49.47 -77.84
C ASP A 3 4.36 48.05 -77.55
N LEU A 4 5.61 47.98 -77.09
CA LEU A 4 6.15 46.86 -76.33
C LEU A 4 5.40 46.81 -75.00
N ASP A 5 4.65 45.74 -74.77
CA ASP A 5 4.02 45.42 -73.48
C ASP A 5 5.13 45.08 -72.46
N ASP A 6 5.54 46.07 -71.68
CA ASP A 6 6.53 45.98 -70.60
C ASP A 6 5.82 45.77 -69.25
N SER A 7 4.98 44.75 -69.18
CA SER A 7 4.35 44.33 -67.93
C SER A 7 5.33 43.40 -67.16
N PRO A 8 5.70 43.72 -65.90
CA PRO A 8 6.61 42.87 -65.12
C PRO A 8 5.96 41.51 -64.80
N PRO A 9 6.75 40.42 -64.66
CA PRO A 9 6.21 39.09 -64.42
C PRO A 9 5.49 39.01 -63.06
N GLU A 10 4.24 38.54 -63.05
CA GLU A 10 3.48 38.27 -61.83
C GLU A 10 4.20 37.21 -60.98
N ILE A 11 4.70 37.62 -59.82
CA ILE A 11 5.21 36.67 -58.81
C ILE A 11 4.01 36.13 -58.02
N GLN A 12 3.63 34.88 -58.29
CA GLN A 12 2.62 34.18 -57.50
C GLN A 12 3.15 33.96 -56.08
N THR A 13 2.64 34.72 -55.10
CA THR A 13 2.92 34.45 -53.68
C THR A 13 2.07 33.26 -53.21
N PRO A 14 2.66 32.24 -52.57
CA PRO A 14 1.90 31.08 -52.11
C PRO A 14 0.81 31.50 -51.13
N THR A 15 -0.37 30.89 -51.26
CA THR A 15 -1.53 31.20 -50.42
C THR A 15 -1.21 30.94 -48.94
N LEU A 16 -1.92 31.62 -48.02
CA LEU A 16 -1.84 31.37 -46.57
C LEU A 16 -1.97 29.87 -46.21
N TRP A 17 -2.73 29.12 -47.02
CA TRP A 17 -2.95 27.69 -46.85
C TRP A 17 -1.71 26.84 -47.23
N GLN A 18 -0.90 27.26 -48.20
CA GLN A 18 0.38 26.61 -48.54
C GLN A 18 1.47 26.86 -47.50
N GLN A 19 1.40 27.97 -46.74
CA GLN A 19 2.34 28.26 -45.66
C GLN A 19 1.96 27.57 -44.36
N ASN A 20 0.66 27.43 -44.07
CA ASN A 20 0.22 26.77 -42.85
C ASN A 20 0.30 25.26 -43.01
N HIS A 21 1.26 24.67 -42.32
CA HIS A 21 1.63 23.27 -42.28
C HIS A 21 0.51 22.34 -41.78
N GLY A 22 -0.61 22.21 -42.51
CA GLY A 22 -1.76 21.37 -42.13
C GLY A 22 -1.40 19.90 -41.87
N ASN A 23 -0.40 19.37 -42.57
CA ASN A 23 0.14 18.02 -42.32
C ASN A 23 0.83 17.88 -40.95
N PHE A 24 1.40 18.96 -40.40
CA PHE A 24 2.05 18.92 -39.09
C PHE A 24 1.03 18.84 -37.97
N LEU A 25 -0.08 19.58 -38.04
CA LEU A 25 -1.15 19.47 -37.04
C LEU A 25 -1.73 18.05 -37.05
N LEU A 26 -1.99 17.50 -38.23
CA LEU A 26 -2.50 16.14 -38.38
C LEU A 26 -1.51 15.09 -37.83
N PHE A 27 -0.21 15.26 -38.10
CA PHE A 27 0.85 14.44 -37.50
C PHE A 27 0.85 14.52 -35.97
N TRP A 28 0.71 15.73 -35.40
CA TRP A 28 0.67 15.93 -33.95
C TRP A 28 -0.57 15.27 -33.31
N VAL A 29 -1.75 15.36 -33.93
CA VAL A 29 -2.97 14.69 -33.44
C VAL A 29 -2.82 13.17 -33.45
N ILE A 30 -2.26 12.61 -34.53
CA ILE A 30 -2.00 11.17 -34.65
C ILE A 30 -0.98 10.72 -33.62
N ALA A 31 0.11 11.49 -33.42
CA ALA A 31 1.13 11.19 -32.43
C ALA A 31 0.56 11.16 -31.01
N ILE A 32 -0.27 12.15 -30.64
CA ILE A 32 -0.93 12.20 -29.32
C ILE A 32 -1.87 11.01 -29.14
N THR A 33 -2.62 10.65 -30.18
CA THR A 33 -3.58 9.53 -30.12
C THR A 33 -2.86 8.19 -30.00
N LEU A 34 -1.76 7.98 -30.73
CA LEU A 34 -0.95 6.77 -30.64
C LEU A 34 -0.26 6.64 -29.27
N VAL A 35 0.28 7.73 -28.72
CA VAL A 35 0.85 7.73 -27.37
C VAL A 35 -0.24 7.40 -26.34
N GLY A 36 -1.43 7.98 -26.45
CA GLY A 36 -2.57 7.65 -25.60
C GLY A 36 -2.96 6.17 -25.68
N PHE A 37 -3.00 5.61 -26.90
CA PHE A 37 -3.30 4.20 -27.11
C PHE A 37 -2.22 3.28 -26.54
N ILE A 38 -0.94 3.65 -26.67
CA ILE A 38 0.18 2.92 -26.05
C ILE A 38 0.06 2.97 -24.52
N VAL A 39 -0.25 4.11 -23.93
CA VAL A 39 -0.46 4.25 -22.47
C VAL A 39 -1.67 3.45 -21.98
N LEU A 40 -2.71 3.29 -22.80
CA LEU A 40 -3.88 2.47 -22.46
C LEU A 40 -3.64 0.97 -22.67
N TYR A 41 -2.90 0.59 -23.72
CA TYR A 41 -2.64 -0.81 -24.07
C TYR A 41 -1.47 -1.41 -23.30
N ALA A 42 -0.48 -0.59 -22.93
CA ALA A 42 0.67 -0.98 -22.13
C ALA A 42 0.44 -0.69 -20.64
N ARG A 43 -0.81 -0.71 -20.15
CA ARG A 43 -1.04 -0.85 -18.71
C ARG A 43 -0.77 -2.32 -18.37
N PRO A 44 0.40 -2.70 -17.81
CA PRO A 44 0.37 -3.83 -16.90
C PRO A 44 -0.70 -3.50 -15.87
N ASP A 45 -1.42 -4.51 -15.36
CA ASP A 45 -2.23 -4.35 -14.17
C ASP A 45 -1.31 -3.83 -13.06
N LEU A 46 -1.15 -2.50 -12.98
CA LEU A 46 -0.49 -1.87 -11.86
C LEU A 46 -1.36 -2.29 -10.68
N PRO A 47 -0.80 -2.98 -9.67
CA PRO A 47 -1.51 -3.14 -8.43
C PRO A 47 -2.01 -1.75 -8.06
N VAL A 48 -3.33 -1.58 -8.01
CA VAL A 48 -3.90 -0.38 -7.43
C VAL A 48 -3.58 -0.54 -5.96
N GLU A 49 -2.37 -0.14 -5.57
CA GLU A 49 -2.07 0.12 -4.18
C GLU A 49 -3.07 1.20 -3.81
N PRO A 50 -4.06 0.92 -2.93
CA PRO A 50 -4.89 1.99 -2.42
C PRO A 50 -3.95 3.05 -1.87
N PRO A 51 -4.24 4.35 -2.06
CA PRO A 51 -3.41 5.38 -1.46
C PRO A 51 -3.27 5.02 0.02
N VAL A 52 -2.04 4.90 0.49
CA VAL A 52 -1.75 4.53 1.90
C VAL A 52 -2.44 5.50 2.86
N ASP A 53 -2.81 6.69 2.36
CA ASP A 53 -3.58 7.74 3.03
C ASP A 53 -5.11 7.54 3.02
N SER A 54 -5.69 6.78 2.10
CA SER A 54 -7.16 6.71 1.98
C SER A 54 -7.82 6.05 3.19
N THR A 55 -7.14 5.10 3.84
CA THR A 55 -7.66 4.53 5.09
C THR A 55 -7.61 5.56 6.22
N VAL A 56 -6.60 6.42 6.29
CA VAL A 56 -6.50 7.45 7.34
C VAL A 56 -7.49 8.59 7.06
N GLU A 57 -7.60 9.07 5.82
CA GLU A 57 -8.56 10.11 5.41
C GLU A 57 -10.02 9.71 5.62
N LEU A 58 -10.40 8.44 5.35
CA LEU A 58 -11.76 7.96 5.60
C LEU A 58 -12.08 7.81 7.10
N LEU A 59 -11.06 7.60 7.94
CA LEU A 59 -11.20 7.47 9.39
C LEU A 59 -11.26 8.82 10.10
N GLU A 60 -10.54 9.82 9.60
CA GLU A 60 -10.66 11.22 10.09
C GLU A 60 -12.03 11.84 9.78
N ALA A 61 -12.74 11.33 8.76
CA ALA A 61 -14.07 11.81 8.38
C ALA A 61 -15.21 11.19 9.21
N SER A 62 -14.93 10.19 10.05
CA SER A 62 -15.91 9.54 10.92
C SER A 62 -15.77 10.09 12.35
N ASP A 63 -16.87 10.31 13.06
CA ASP A 63 -16.91 10.73 14.49
C ASP A 63 -16.43 9.60 15.43
N VAL A 64 -15.30 8.99 15.09
CA VAL A 64 -14.63 7.93 15.83
C VAL A 64 -13.42 8.61 16.44
N GLY A 65 -13.28 8.53 17.76
CA GLY A 65 -12.13 9.07 18.46
C GLY A 65 -10.80 8.54 17.90
N PRO A 66 -9.67 9.12 18.33
CA PRO A 66 -8.34 8.76 17.82
C PRO A 66 -8.14 7.25 17.84
N SER A 67 -7.67 6.68 16.74
CA SER A 67 -7.57 5.23 16.53
C SER A 67 -6.21 4.79 16.01
N LEU A 68 -5.77 3.59 16.37
CA LEU A 68 -4.62 2.93 15.79
C LEU A 68 -5.06 1.99 14.68
N VAL A 69 -4.49 2.19 13.48
CA VAL A 69 -4.63 1.28 12.35
C VAL A 69 -3.43 0.34 12.34
N VAL A 70 -3.65 -0.94 12.61
CA VAL A 70 -2.65 -1.99 12.49
C VAL A 70 -2.77 -2.61 11.11
N ARG A 71 -1.85 -2.27 10.21
CA ARG A 71 -1.76 -2.84 8.87
C ARG A 71 -0.76 -3.98 8.89
N VAL A 72 -1.22 -5.19 8.61
CA VAL A 72 -0.39 -6.38 8.52
C VAL A 72 -0.19 -6.74 7.05
N THR A 73 1.06 -6.89 6.64
CA THR A 73 1.45 -7.23 5.27
C THR A 73 2.33 -8.46 5.24
N GLY A 74 2.23 -9.22 4.15
CA GLY A 74 3.03 -10.42 3.91
C GLY A 74 3.91 -10.31 2.67
N LYS A 75 4.58 -11.42 2.33
CA LYS A 75 5.21 -11.59 1.00
C LYS A 75 4.13 -11.74 -0.07
N GLU A 76 4.47 -11.40 -1.33
CA GLU A 76 3.54 -11.41 -2.47
C GLU A 76 2.83 -12.77 -2.68
N ASP A 77 3.46 -13.87 -2.25
CA ASP A 77 2.96 -15.23 -2.45
C ASP A 77 2.16 -15.79 -1.26
N MET A 78 1.85 -14.93 -0.28
CA MET A 78 1.18 -15.34 0.94
C MET A 78 -0.28 -15.75 0.66
N PRO A 79 -0.72 -16.95 1.12
CA PRO A 79 -2.07 -17.42 0.83
C PRO A 79 -3.14 -16.53 1.49
N PRO A 80 -4.37 -16.52 0.95
CA PRO A 80 -5.51 -15.99 1.69
C PRO A 80 -5.75 -16.83 2.94
N GLY A 81 -6.23 -16.20 4.00
CA GLY A 81 -6.44 -16.86 5.29
C GLY A 81 -6.83 -15.85 6.36
N GLU A 82 -6.63 -16.22 7.62
CA GLU A 82 -6.79 -15.29 8.74
C GLU A 82 -5.43 -14.87 9.29
N VAL A 83 -5.33 -13.61 9.68
CA VAL A 83 -4.23 -13.10 10.48
C VAL A 83 -4.73 -12.89 11.90
N LYS A 84 -4.10 -13.57 12.84
CA LYS A 84 -4.31 -13.34 14.27
C LYS A 84 -3.39 -12.22 14.70
N ILE A 85 -3.95 -11.18 15.29
CA ILE A 85 -3.23 -10.02 15.81
C ILE A 85 -3.46 -9.96 17.32
N ALA A 86 -2.39 -9.81 18.08
CA ALA A 86 -2.41 -9.74 19.53
C ALA A 86 -1.64 -8.52 20.04
N ILE A 87 -2.20 -7.85 21.05
CA ILE A 87 -1.59 -6.73 21.76
C ILE A 87 -1.18 -7.19 23.14
N TYR A 88 0.05 -6.86 23.52
CA TYR A 88 0.65 -7.21 24.79
C TYR A 88 1.04 -5.94 25.55
N ASP A 89 0.71 -5.88 26.83
CA ASP A 89 1.02 -4.76 27.73
C ASP A 89 2.26 -5.03 28.60
N SER A 90 2.78 -6.26 28.57
CA SER A 90 3.85 -6.71 29.47
C SER A 90 4.73 -7.79 28.82
N ALA A 91 5.99 -7.87 29.27
CA ALA A 91 6.93 -8.89 28.84
C ALA A 91 6.52 -10.32 29.27
N GLU A 92 5.76 -10.43 30.36
CA GLU A 92 5.28 -11.70 30.92
C GLU A 92 4.16 -12.33 30.08
N ALA A 93 3.31 -11.49 29.49
CA ALA A 93 2.24 -11.91 28.58
C ALA A 93 2.75 -12.12 27.15
N PHE A 94 3.88 -11.50 26.80
CA PHE A 94 4.37 -11.45 25.44
C PHE A 94 4.59 -12.84 24.82
N ARG A 95 4.09 -13.03 23.59
CA ARG A 95 4.12 -14.31 22.84
C ARG A 95 3.27 -15.45 23.43
N ASP A 96 2.39 -15.14 24.39
CA ASP A 96 1.40 -16.07 24.92
C ASP A 96 -0.01 -15.55 24.57
N PRO A 97 -0.65 -16.03 23.49
CA PRO A 97 -1.97 -15.56 23.06
C PRO A 97 -3.08 -15.71 24.11
N SER A 98 -2.88 -16.55 25.14
CA SER A 98 -3.82 -16.68 26.26
C SER A 98 -3.77 -15.49 27.23
N LYS A 99 -2.64 -14.78 27.25
CA LYS A 99 -2.38 -13.61 28.11
C LYS A 99 -2.42 -12.27 27.35
N ALA A 100 -2.74 -12.30 26.05
CA ALA A 100 -2.86 -11.08 25.26
C ALA A 100 -3.89 -10.13 25.88
N TYR A 101 -3.55 -8.84 25.93
CA TYR A 101 -4.42 -7.78 26.43
C TYR A 101 -5.63 -7.57 25.49
N LEU A 102 -5.37 -7.52 24.18
CA LEU A 102 -6.38 -7.58 23.13
C LEU A 102 -5.94 -8.60 22.08
N LYS A 103 -6.89 -9.27 21.45
CA LYS A 103 -6.64 -10.15 20.31
C LYS A 103 -7.81 -10.11 19.33
N HIS A 104 -7.50 -10.19 18.06
CA HIS A 104 -8.49 -10.21 17.00
C HIS A 104 -8.02 -11.04 15.81
N SER A 105 -8.99 -11.62 15.10
CA SER A 105 -8.74 -12.35 13.86
C SER A 105 -9.24 -11.50 12.71
N VAL A 106 -8.38 -11.22 11.76
CA VAL A 106 -8.69 -10.35 10.61
C VAL A 106 -8.48 -11.15 9.33
N PRO A 107 -9.42 -11.10 8.37
CA PRO A 107 -9.20 -11.73 7.07
C PRO A 107 -7.99 -11.10 6.37
N HIS A 108 -7.13 -11.96 5.82
CA HIS A 108 -6.03 -11.58 4.93
C HIS A 108 -6.51 -11.66 3.48
N GLU A 109 -6.85 -10.51 2.93
CA GLU A 109 -7.37 -10.36 1.57
C GLU A 109 -6.51 -9.37 0.78
N ASN A 110 -6.25 -9.65 -0.49
CA ASN A 110 -5.46 -8.78 -1.36
C ASN A 110 -4.07 -8.41 -0.79
N GLY A 111 -3.44 -9.33 -0.04
CA GLY A 111 -2.10 -9.15 0.53
C GLY A 111 -2.03 -8.28 1.79
N ILE A 112 -3.17 -7.90 2.37
CA ILE A 112 -3.23 -7.00 3.53
C ILE A 112 -4.29 -7.50 4.53
N ALA A 113 -4.00 -7.40 5.82
CA ALA A 113 -5.00 -7.46 6.89
C ALA A 113 -4.97 -6.14 7.68
N VAL A 114 -6.13 -5.58 8.00
CA VAL A 114 -6.26 -4.28 8.69
C VAL A 114 -7.11 -4.42 9.94
N TRP A 115 -6.57 -4.01 11.09
CA TRP A 115 -7.32 -3.89 12.33
C TRP A 115 -7.34 -2.44 12.80
N LEU A 116 -8.54 -1.90 13.01
CA LEU A 116 -8.77 -0.60 13.62
C LEU A 116 -9.07 -0.74 15.10
N ILE A 117 -8.36 0.01 15.94
CA ILE A 117 -8.45 -0.07 17.40
C ILE A 117 -8.58 1.34 17.97
N PRO A 118 -9.65 1.66 18.70
CA PRO A 118 -9.74 2.93 19.42
C PRO A 118 -8.56 3.08 20.39
N THR A 119 -7.93 4.25 20.44
CA THR A 119 -6.76 4.48 21.30
C THR A 119 -7.07 4.33 22.79
N GLU A 120 -8.32 4.55 23.18
CA GLU A 120 -8.81 4.35 24.55
C GLU A 120 -8.73 2.88 25.01
N GLU A 121 -8.83 1.94 24.07
CA GLU A 121 -8.72 0.50 24.34
C GLU A 121 -7.26 0.02 24.39
N LEU A 122 -6.29 0.81 23.92
CA LEU A 122 -4.88 0.39 23.92
C LEU A 122 -4.25 0.60 25.30
N PRO A 123 -3.28 -0.21 25.75
CA PRO A 123 -2.42 0.13 26.87
C PRO A 123 -1.57 1.38 26.61
N SER A 124 -0.97 1.99 27.64
CA SER A 124 -0.10 3.19 27.48
C SER A 124 1.16 2.88 26.67
N SER A 125 1.74 1.71 26.90
CA SER A 125 2.84 1.13 26.12
C SER A 125 2.50 -0.31 25.82
N PHE A 126 2.70 -0.74 24.58
CA PHE A 126 2.28 -2.06 24.13
C PHE A 126 3.17 -2.60 23.00
N GLY A 127 3.19 -3.91 22.85
CA GLY A 127 3.76 -4.60 21.69
C GLY A 127 2.66 -5.28 20.90
N VAL A 128 2.83 -5.36 19.57
CA VAL A 128 1.92 -6.08 18.68
C VAL A 128 2.65 -7.31 18.14
N ALA A 129 1.98 -8.45 18.15
CA ALA A 129 2.39 -9.62 17.39
C ALA A 129 1.28 -10.00 16.41
N ALA A 130 1.66 -10.47 15.23
CA ALA A 130 0.73 -11.00 14.25
C ALA A 130 1.28 -12.30 13.68
N TYR A 131 0.39 -13.24 13.39
CA TYR A 131 0.72 -14.45 12.66
C TYR A 131 -0.43 -14.87 11.75
N MET A 132 -0.08 -15.58 10.69
CA MET A 132 -1.04 -16.21 9.81
C MET A 132 -1.53 -17.52 10.44
N ASP A 133 -2.83 -17.67 10.55
CA ASP A 133 -3.50 -18.91 10.95
C ASP A 133 -4.10 -19.54 9.68
N SER A 134 -3.34 -20.49 9.12
CA SER A 134 -3.64 -21.08 7.80
C SER A 134 -4.58 -22.28 7.91
N ASP A 135 -4.62 -22.94 9.07
CA ASP A 135 -5.42 -24.14 9.31
C ASP A 135 -6.66 -23.88 10.18
N GLY A 136 -6.78 -22.69 10.76
CA GLY A 136 -7.96 -22.20 11.47
C GLY A 136 -8.04 -22.69 12.92
N ASP A 137 -6.93 -23.17 13.50
CA ASP A 137 -6.92 -23.66 14.88
C ASP A 137 -6.74 -22.56 15.93
N GLY A 138 -6.41 -21.34 15.49
CA GLY A 138 -6.22 -20.18 16.33
C GLY A 138 -4.90 -20.15 17.09
N GLU A 139 -3.99 -21.09 16.84
CA GLU A 139 -2.67 -21.20 17.43
C GLU A 139 -1.58 -20.96 16.37
N LEU A 140 -0.39 -20.56 16.82
CA LEU A 140 0.75 -20.47 15.93
C LEU A 140 1.32 -21.86 15.74
N THR A 141 1.23 -22.40 14.53
CA THR A 141 1.76 -23.72 14.22
C THR A 141 3.28 -23.73 14.39
N LYS A 142 3.78 -24.70 15.19
CA LYS A 142 5.21 -24.88 15.49
C LYS A 142 5.67 -26.30 15.16
N ASN A 143 6.92 -26.44 14.75
CA ASN A 143 7.53 -27.76 14.56
C ASN A 143 7.95 -28.40 15.90
N GLN A 144 8.47 -29.63 15.86
CA GLN A 144 8.92 -30.37 17.05
C GLN A 144 10.07 -29.70 17.82
N LEU A 145 10.75 -28.71 17.23
CA LEU A 145 11.77 -27.89 17.87
C LEU A 145 11.20 -26.57 18.42
N GLY A 146 9.88 -26.37 18.36
CA GLY A 146 9.20 -25.18 18.84
C GLY A 146 9.32 -23.96 17.92
N MET A 147 9.87 -24.12 16.71
CA MET A 147 9.99 -23.02 15.76
C MET A 147 8.69 -22.82 14.97
N PRO A 148 8.22 -21.57 14.80
CA PRO A 148 7.06 -21.26 13.98
C PRO A 148 7.23 -21.78 12.55
N LEU A 149 6.18 -22.42 12.03
CA LEU A 149 6.09 -22.84 10.63
C LEU A 149 5.30 -21.85 9.79
N GLU A 150 4.43 -21.06 10.43
CA GLU A 150 3.63 -20.03 9.78
C GLU A 150 4.31 -18.67 9.84
N PRO A 151 4.06 -17.79 8.84
CA PRO A 151 4.56 -16.44 8.85
C PRO A 151 4.10 -15.65 10.08
N PHE A 152 5.04 -15.02 10.75
CA PHE A 152 4.78 -14.19 11.93
C PHE A 152 5.56 -12.88 11.85
N GLY A 153 5.12 -11.89 12.64
CA GLY A 153 5.70 -10.56 12.69
C GLY A 153 5.39 -9.85 14.00
N PHE A 154 6.12 -8.77 14.25
CA PHE A 154 5.97 -7.94 15.45
C PHE A 154 5.96 -6.46 15.09
N SER A 155 5.36 -5.63 15.94
CA SER A 155 5.48 -4.17 15.85
C SER A 155 6.94 -3.73 15.77
N ARG A 156 7.17 -2.58 15.12
CA ARG A 156 8.50 -2.06 14.78
C ARG A 156 9.31 -2.98 13.88
N ASN A 157 8.69 -4.03 13.31
CA ASN A 157 9.37 -5.07 12.55
C ASN A 157 10.56 -5.67 13.31
N ALA A 158 10.43 -5.77 14.64
CA ALA A 158 11.48 -6.23 15.52
C ALA A 158 11.91 -7.67 15.20
N ARG A 159 13.20 -7.97 15.40
CA ARG A 159 13.81 -9.28 15.11
C ARG A 159 14.77 -9.64 16.23
N GLY A 160 14.72 -10.89 16.68
CA GLY A 160 15.71 -11.42 17.59
C GLY A 160 16.98 -11.86 16.86
N LEU A 161 18.03 -12.08 17.63
CA LEU A 161 19.33 -12.54 17.12
C LEU A 161 19.25 -14.02 16.73
N PHE A 162 19.93 -14.41 15.67
CA PHE A 162 20.04 -15.81 15.22
C PHE A 162 18.69 -16.53 15.00
N GLY A 163 17.66 -15.81 14.53
CA GLY A 163 16.34 -16.39 14.27
C GLY A 163 15.48 -16.59 15.52
N SER A 164 15.93 -16.14 16.70
CA SER A 164 15.07 -16.04 17.87
C SER A 164 13.99 -14.94 17.69
N PRO A 165 12.84 -15.07 18.34
CA PRO A 165 11.87 -13.98 18.39
C PRO A 165 12.44 -12.77 19.19
N PRO A 166 12.11 -11.52 18.79
CA PRO A 166 12.57 -10.29 19.46
C PRO A 166 12.03 -10.19 20.89
N GLU A 167 12.73 -9.53 21.81
CA GLU A 167 12.21 -9.29 23.16
C GLU A 167 11.06 -8.29 23.13
N PHE A 168 10.21 -8.28 24.17
CA PHE A 168 9.10 -7.34 24.26
C PHE A 168 9.56 -5.90 24.09
N GLY A 169 10.69 -5.53 24.72
CA GLY A 169 11.31 -4.20 24.64
C GLY A 169 11.55 -3.70 23.22
N ASP A 170 11.87 -4.60 22.28
CA ASP A 170 12.13 -4.23 20.89
C ASP A 170 10.85 -3.89 20.11
N THR A 171 9.70 -4.34 20.62
CA THR A 171 8.38 -4.21 19.99
C THR A 171 7.56 -3.04 20.53
N ILE A 172 8.01 -2.38 21.61
CA ILE A 172 7.19 -1.39 22.34
C ILE A 172 6.86 -0.18 21.48
N LEU A 173 5.58 0.09 21.39
CA LEU A 173 4.96 1.31 20.90
C LEU A 173 4.29 2.04 22.06
N ASN A 174 4.14 3.35 21.92
CA ASN A 174 3.37 4.16 22.85
C ASN A 174 1.99 4.40 22.26
N ARG A 175 0.97 4.48 23.13
CA ARG A 175 -0.39 4.87 22.74
C ARG A 175 -0.33 6.22 22.00
N PRO A 176 -0.80 6.30 20.75
CA PRO A 176 -0.83 7.57 20.03
C PRO A 176 -1.95 8.46 20.59
N SER A 177 -1.75 9.78 20.56
CA SER A 177 -2.76 10.77 20.96
C SER A 177 -3.73 11.11 19.84
N GLU A 178 -3.33 10.86 18.60
CA GLU A 178 -4.10 11.09 17.37
C GLU A 178 -4.22 9.78 16.61
N THR A 179 -5.06 9.76 15.58
CA THR A 179 -5.12 8.61 14.67
C THR A 179 -3.76 8.35 14.04
N SER A 180 -3.31 7.10 14.11
CA SER A 180 -2.00 6.71 13.62
C SER A 180 -2.05 5.32 13.00
N GLN A 181 -1.10 5.02 12.13
CA GLN A 181 -0.96 3.73 11.47
C GLN A 181 0.40 3.11 11.79
N ILE A 182 0.40 1.80 11.99
CA ILE A 182 1.62 0.99 12.06
C ILE A 182 1.56 -0.13 11.03
N GLU A 183 2.73 -0.54 10.55
CA GLU A 183 2.88 -1.70 9.69
C GLU A 183 3.58 -2.84 10.43
N VAL A 184 3.02 -4.04 10.33
CA VAL A 184 3.59 -5.29 10.84
C VAL A 184 3.82 -6.22 9.67
N LEU A 185 5.09 -6.57 9.41
CA LEU A 185 5.45 -7.41 8.27
C LEU A 185 5.62 -8.86 8.71
N LEU A 186 4.78 -9.75 8.16
CA LEU A 186 4.87 -11.20 8.32
C LEU A 186 5.98 -11.76 7.40
N ARG A 187 6.77 -12.71 7.89
CA ARG A 187 7.97 -13.21 7.17
C ARG A 187 8.09 -14.71 7.11
#